data_AF-A0A351LCD9-F1
#
_entry.id   AF-A0A351LCD9-F1
#
_cell.length_a   1.000
_cell.length_b   1.000
_cell.length_c   1.000
_cell.angle_alpha   90.00
_cell.angle_beta   90.00
_cell.angle_gamma   90.00
#
_symmetry.space_group_name_H-M   'P 1'
#
loop_
_entity.id
_entity.type
_entity.pdbx_description
1 polymer ?
#
loop_
_entity_poly.entity_id
_entity_poly.type
_entity_poly.pdbx_seq_one_letter_code
_entity_poly.pdbx_strand_id
1 'polypeptide(L)'
;MNRQFRATVLTKQFYLISLAVGSIALFIGMAVAVGSIQDAASMLTILTVCTLGIGLALWLGLAWLIGMVIVGSIWGILWYAGLVTENRGESRPQERLSTEELALVEYTLKAKDRGFSDTQIASRLQAQGWSNEEIELAQGLANVNIRRRFGGEEQ
;
A
#
# COMPACT_ATOMS: atom_id res chain seq x y z
N MET A 1 -5.59 14.51 -3.41
CA MET A 1 -6.55 13.92 -4.38
C MET A 1 -6.00 12.62 -5.01
N ASN A 2 -5.63 11.59 -4.21
CA ASN A 2 -4.89 10.43 -4.75
C ASN A 2 -5.07 9.07 -4.01
N ARG A 3 -6.11 8.91 -3.17
CA ARG A 3 -6.36 7.62 -2.48
C ARG A 3 -7.31 6.69 -3.24
N GLN A 4 -8.28 7.24 -3.97
CA GLN A 4 -9.26 6.48 -4.76
C GLN A 4 -8.63 5.77 -5.96
N PHE A 5 -7.65 6.40 -6.64
CA PHE A 5 -7.00 5.83 -7.82
C PHE A 5 -6.08 4.64 -7.49
N ARG A 6 -5.48 4.61 -6.30
CA ARG A 6 -4.63 3.48 -5.86
C ARG A 6 -5.44 2.23 -5.55
N ALA A 7 -6.67 2.38 -5.04
CA ALA A 7 -7.51 1.25 -4.67
C ALA A 7 -8.02 0.45 -5.89
N THR A 8 -8.33 1.12 -6.99
CA THR A 8 -8.81 0.49 -8.23
C THR A 8 -7.69 -0.21 -9.02
N VAL A 9 -6.46 0.30 -8.94
CA VAL A 9 -5.28 -0.33 -9.56
C VAL A 9 -4.87 -1.59 -8.80
N LEU A 10 -4.86 -1.54 -7.46
CA LEU A 10 -4.51 -2.68 -6.61
C LEU A 10 -5.51 -3.83 -6.74
N THR A 11 -6.81 -3.52 -6.83
CA THR A 11 -7.83 -4.54 -7.06
C THR A 11 -7.63 -5.20 -8.42
N LYS A 12 -7.47 -4.44 -9.51
CA LYS A 12 -7.21 -5.03 -10.84
C LYS A 12 -5.98 -5.94 -10.87
N GLN A 13 -4.87 -5.53 -10.27
CA GLN A 13 -3.66 -6.37 -10.20
C GLN A 13 -3.90 -7.67 -9.41
N PHE A 14 -4.60 -7.58 -8.28
CA PHE A 14 -4.91 -8.74 -7.46
C PHE A 14 -5.77 -9.77 -8.21
N TYR A 15 -6.79 -9.32 -8.97
CA TYR A 15 -7.61 -10.21 -9.80
C TYR A 15 -6.80 -10.92 -10.89
N LEU A 16 -5.87 -10.22 -11.55
CA LEU A 16 -5.01 -10.80 -12.59
C LEU A 16 -4.07 -11.86 -12.02
N ILE A 17 -3.46 -11.60 -10.85
CA ILE A 17 -2.56 -12.55 -10.19
C ILE A 17 -3.33 -13.80 -9.75
N SER A 18 -4.50 -13.64 -9.12
CA SER A 18 -5.34 -14.77 -8.69
C SER A 18 -5.80 -15.64 -9.86
N LEU A 19 -6.15 -15.04 -11.00
CA LEU A 19 -6.56 -15.76 -12.21
C LEU A 19 -5.39 -16.56 -12.80
N ALA A 20 -4.20 -15.96 -12.89
CA ALA A 20 -3.00 -16.64 -13.37
C ALA A 20 -2.62 -17.83 -12.49
N VAL A 21 -2.59 -17.64 -11.16
CA VAL A 21 -2.27 -18.70 -10.20
C VAL A 21 -3.30 -19.82 -10.26
N GLY A 22 -4.60 -19.49 -10.31
CA GLY A 22 -5.68 -20.47 -10.43
C GLY A 22 -5.61 -21.29 -11.71
N SER A 23 -5.28 -20.65 -12.84
CA SER A 23 -5.12 -21.36 -14.13
C SER A 23 -3.96 -22.35 -14.10
N ILE A 24 -2.83 -21.98 -13.50
CA ILE A 24 -1.65 -22.85 -13.37
C ILE A 24 -1.98 -24.03 -12.45
N ALA A 25 -2.61 -23.78 -11.31
CA ALA A 25 -2.98 -24.83 -10.36
C ALA A 25 -3.96 -25.84 -10.96
N LEU A 26 -4.97 -25.38 -11.70
CA LEU A 26 -5.91 -26.25 -12.41
C LEU A 26 -5.21 -27.10 -13.47
N PHE A 27 -4.31 -26.51 -14.24
CA PHE A 27 -3.55 -27.23 -15.26
C PHE A 27 -2.71 -28.35 -14.66
N ILE A 28 -1.99 -28.05 -13.56
CA ILE A 28 -1.20 -29.05 -12.83
C ILE A 28 -2.12 -30.14 -12.25
N GLY A 29 -3.25 -29.78 -11.65
CA GLY A 29 -4.21 -30.75 -11.11
C GLY A 29 -4.76 -31.70 -12.18
N MET A 30 -5.11 -31.18 -13.36
CA MET A 30 -5.51 -32.02 -14.49
C MET A 30 -4.36 -32.91 -14.98
N ALA A 31 -3.15 -32.38 -15.11
CA ALA A 31 -1.99 -33.15 -15.56
C ALA A 31 -1.71 -34.33 -14.62
N VAL A 32 -1.86 -34.14 -13.31
CA VAL A 32 -1.73 -35.22 -12.31
C VAL A 32 -2.88 -36.22 -12.42
N ALA A 33 -4.12 -35.76 -12.57
CA ALA A 33 -5.29 -36.64 -12.65
C ALA A 33 -5.30 -37.53 -13.91
N VAL A 34 -4.84 -37.00 -15.03
CA VAL A 34 -4.78 -37.71 -16.33
C VAL A 34 -3.51 -38.55 -16.46
N GLY A 35 -2.46 -38.25 -15.70
CA GLY A 35 -1.19 -38.99 -15.73
C GLY A 35 -0.32 -38.71 -16.96
N SER A 36 -0.78 -37.84 -17.88
CA SER A 36 -0.06 -37.42 -19.08
C SER A 36 -0.42 -35.99 -19.47
N ILE A 37 0.59 -35.15 -19.73
CA ILE A 37 0.42 -33.75 -20.13
C ILE A 37 -0.15 -33.64 -21.55
N GLN A 38 0.18 -34.60 -22.42
CA GLN A 38 -0.16 -34.56 -23.85
C GLN A 38 -1.65 -34.86 -24.09
N ASP A 39 -2.23 -35.80 -23.33
CA ASP A 39 -3.66 -36.14 -23.42
C ASP A 39 -4.54 -35.09 -22.74
N ALA A 40 -4.06 -34.47 -21.66
CA ALA A 40 -4.76 -33.37 -21.00
C ALA A 40 -4.88 -32.16 -21.94
N ALA A 41 -3.80 -31.81 -22.65
CA ALA A 41 -3.79 -30.68 -23.59
C ALA A 41 -4.70 -30.92 -24.80
N SER A 42 -4.73 -32.13 -25.36
CA SER A 42 -5.58 -32.45 -26.52
C SER A 42 -7.06 -32.44 -26.17
N MET A 43 -7.44 -33.00 -25.01
CA MET A 43 -8.80 -32.93 -24.46
C MET A 43 -9.22 -31.47 -24.19
N LEU A 44 -8.35 -30.67 -23.56
CA LEU A 44 -8.62 -29.25 -23.32
C LEU A 44 -8.82 -28.50 -24.63
N THR A 45 -7.97 -28.72 -25.62
CA THR A 45 -8.06 -28.02 -26.91
C THR A 45 -9.36 -28.36 -27.63
N ILE A 46 -9.75 -29.64 -27.65
CA ILE A 46 -11.01 -30.09 -28.27
C ILE A 46 -12.22 -29.52 -27.51
N LEU A 47 -12.24 -29.60 -26.18
CA LEU A 47 -13.31 -29.00 -25.37
C LEU A 47 -13.42 -27.50 -25.59
N THR A 48 -12.30 -26.79 -25.63
CA THR A 48 -12.27 -25.32 -25.77
C THR A 48 -12.75 -24.89 -27.15
N VAL A 49 -12.37 -25.61 -28.20
CA VAL A 49 -12.83 -25.35 -29.58
C VAL A 49 -14.31 -25.73 -29.75
N CYS A 50 -14.77 -26.82 -29.14
CA CYS A 50 -16.17 -27.27 -29.25
C CYS A 50 -17.15 -26.45 -28.38
N THR A 51 -16.68 -25.77 -27.34
CA THR A 51 -17.52 -24.99 -26.40
C THR A 51 -17.14 -23.51 -26.40
N LEU A 52 -16.87 -22.94 -27.58
CA LEU A 52 -16.22 -21.65 -27.91
C LEU A 52 -16.63 -20.38 -27.12
N GLY A 53 -17.52 -20.47 -26.13
CA GLY A 53 -17.66 -19.51 -25.04
C GLY A 53 -17.97 -20.10 -23.65
N ILE A 54 -18.70 -21.21 -23.56
CA ILE A 54 -19.18 -21.75 -22.27
C ILE A 54 -18.05 -22.43 -21.49
N GLY A 55 -17.19 -23.19 -22.16
CA GLY A 55 -16.05 -23.85 -21.50
C GLY A 55 -15.09 -22.82 -20.93
N LEU A 56 -14.85 -21.72 -21.66
CA LEU A 56 -13.98 -20.64 -21.21
C LEU A 56 -14.57 -19.88 -20.02
N ALA A 57 -15.90 -19.65 -20.00
CA ALA A 57 -16.58 -19.00 -18.88
C ALA A 57 -16.57 -19.88 -17.61
N LEU A 58 -16.84 -21.18 -17.74
CA LEU A 58 -16.75 -22.13 -16.62
C LEU A 58 -15.31 -22.28 -16.12
N TRP A 59 -14.33 -22.34 -17.04
CA TRP A 59 -12.91 -22.41 -16.71
C TRP A 59 -12.43 -21.16 -15.97
N LEU A 60 -12.77 -19.96 -16.47
CA LEU A 60 -12.46 -18.71 -15.79
C LEU A 60 -13.12 -18.65 -14.41
N GLY A 61 -14.38 -19.08 -14.30
CA GLY A 61 -15.10 -19.12 -13.03
C GLY A 61 -14.43 -20.04 -12.01
N LEU A 62 -14.03 -21.25 -12.42
CA LEU A 62 -13.30 -22.19 -11.57
C LEU A 62 -11.91 -21.67 -11.19
N ALA A 63 -11.15 -21.13 -12.16
CA ALA A 63 -9.83 -20.58 -11.91
C ALA A 63 -9.89 -19.40 -10.94
N TRP A 64 -10.89 -18.54 -11.09
CA TRP A 64 -11.12 -17.43 -10.16
C TRP A 64 -11.49 -17.91 -8.77
N LEU A 65 -12.40 -18.88 -8.65
CA LEU A 65 -12.82 -19.44 -7.36
C LEU A 65 -11.65 -20.10 -6.62
N ILE A 66 -10.86 -20.92 -7.33
CA ILE A 66 -9.67 -21.58 -6.77
C ILE A 66 -8.61 -20.54 -6.38
N GLY A 67 -8.37 -19.54 -7.23
CA GLY A 67 -7.45 -18.44 -6.91
C GLY A 67 -7.89 -17.66 -5.66
N MET A 68 -9.19 -17.39 -5.52
CA MET A 68 -9.75 -16.71 -4.35
C MET A 68 -9.58 -17.53 -3.07
N VAL A 69 -9.76 -18.85 -3.14
CA VAL A 69 -9.53 -19.76 -2.01
C VAL A 69 -8.05 -19.78 -1.65
N ILE A 70 -7.13 -19.95 -2.60
CA ILE A 70 -5.69 -20.03 -2.30
C ILE A 70 -5.19 -18.70 -1.75
N VAL A 71 -5.42 -17.59 -2.45
CA VAL A 71 -4.91 -16.27 -2.04
C VAL A 71 -5.64 -15.79 -0.80
N GLY A 72 -6.95 -16.01 -0.70
CA GLY A 72 -7.75 -15.70 0.48
C GLY A 72 -7.34 -16.52 1.70
N SER A 73 -7.00 -17.80 1.54
CA SER A 73 -6.46 -18.63 2.61
C SER A 73 -5.07 -18.17 3.02
N ILE A 74 -4.17 -17.86 2.08
CA ILE A 74 -2.84 -17.33 2.42
C ILE A 74 -2.98 -16.00 3.18
N TRP A 75 -3.80 -15.07 2.68
CA TRP A 75 -4.03 -13.77 3.33
C TRP A 75 -4.73 -13.92 4.69
N GLY A 76 -5.70 -14.83 4.78
CA GLY A 76 -6.41 -15.17 6.02
C GLY A 76 -5.48 -15.80 7.05
N ILE A 77 -4.61 -16.72 6.64
CA ILE A 77 -3.58 -17.31 7.50
C ILE A 77 -2.57 -16.25 7.92
N LEU A 78 -2.15 -15.35 7.02
CA LEU A 78 -1.24 -14.24 7.34
C LEU A 78 -1.87 -13.25 8.34
N TRP A 79 -3.18 -13.05 8.26
CA TRP A 79 -3.98 -12.25 9.20
C TRP A 79 -4.15 -12.95 10.56
N TYR A 80 -4.52 -14.24 10.56
CA TYR A 80 -4.69 -15.04 11.77
C TYR A 80 -3.36 -15.32 12.49
N ALA A 81 -2.26 -15.49 11.76
CA ALA A 81 -0.92 -15.66 12.31
C ALA A 81 -0.32 -14.34 12.85
N GLY A 82 -1.04 -13.21 12.71
CA GLY A 82 -0.57 -11.92 13.19
C GLY A 82 0.69 -11.39 12.49
N LEU A 83 1.11 -12.01 11.37
CA LEU A 83 2.25 -11.55 10.55
C LEU A 83 1.85 -10.40 9.61
N VAL A 84 0.55 -10.24 9.35
CA VAL A 84 -0.06 -8.96 8.95
C VAL A 84 -0.59 -8.27 10.20
N THR A 85 0.23 -8.19 11.25
CA THR A 85 0.23 -6.95 12.03
C THR A 85 0.63 -5.89 11.03
N GLU A 86 -0.37 -5.16 10.54
CA GLU A 86 -0.30 -3.74 10.29
C GLU A 86 1.11 -3.15 10.30
N ASN A 87 1.91 -3.49 9.28
CA ASN A 87 3.00 -2.65 8.81
C ASN A 87 2.42 -1.46 8.02
N ARG A 88 1.27 -0.96 8.50
CA ARG A 88 0.57 0.24 8.06
C ARG A 88 0.78 1.26 9.16
N GLY A 89 2.03 1.70 9.23
CA GLY A 89 2.58 2.46 10.31
C GLY A 89 3.70 1.65 10.94
N GLU A 90 4.88 1.59 10.32
CA GLU A 90 5.92 2.59 10.64
C GLU A 90 5.41 3.89 11.32
N SER A 91 4.64 3.75 12.39
CA SER A 91 4.92 4.49 13.59
C SER A 91 6.30 4.01 13.99
N ARG A 92 7.31 4.70 13.45
CA ARG A 92 8.37 5.13 14.35
C ARG A 92 7.66 5.55 15.65
N PRO A 93 8.24 5.36 16.83
CA PRO A 93 7.91 6.23 17.94
C PRO A 93 8.29 7.67 17.55
N GLN A 94 7.62 8.28 16.56
CA GLN A 94 7.07 9.61 16.71
C GLN A 94 6.11 9.45 17.89
N GLU A 95 6.68 9.56 19.10
CA GLU A 95 6.33 10.67 19.97
C GLU A 95 5.21 11.46 19.33
N ARG A 96 3.97 11.10 19.70
CA ARG A 96 2.78 11.74 19.16
C ARG A 96 2.94 13.20 19.50
N LEU A 97 3.50 13.96 18.56
CA LEU A 97 3.49 15.41 18.61
C LEU A 97 2.02 15.73 18.83
N SER A 98 1.72 16.21 20.03
CA SER A 98 0.42 16.67 20.44
C SER A 98 -0.09 17.63 19.36
N THR A 99 -1.41 17.74 19.24
CA THR A 99 -2.03 18.67 18.27
C THR A 99 -1.45 20.09 18.38
N GLU A 100 -0.98 20.45 19.56
CA GLU A 100 -0.28 21.68 19.91
C GLU A 100 1.11 21.78 19.25
N GLU A 101 1.94 20.74 19.34
CA GLU A 101 3.26 20.72 18.71
C GLU A 101 3.16 20.74 17.17
N LEU A 102 2.15 20.08 16.59
CA LEU A 102 1.90 20.14 15.15
C LEU A 102 1.53 21.56 14.69
N ALA A 103 0.70 22.26 15.47
CA ALA A 103 0.33 23.65 15.20
C ALA A 103 1.55 24.59 15.31
N LEU A 104 2.46 24.30 16.23
CA LEU A 104 3.72 25.04 16.37
C LEU A 104 4.61 24.89 15.13
N VAL A 105 4.79 23.67 14.65
CA VAL A 105 5.59 23.40 13.43
C VAL A 105 4.95 24.04 12.20
N GLU A 106 3.62 24.01 12.07
CA GLU A 106 2.94 24.66 10.95
C GLU A 106 3.07 26.19 11.01
N TYR A 107 2.99 26.77 12.21
CA TYR A 107 3.20 28.20 12.41
C TYR A 107 4.62 28.62 12.03
N THR A 108 5.64 27.90 12.50
CA THR A 108 7.05 28.22 12.22
C THR A 108 7.35 28.12 10.73
N LEU A 109 6.83 27.10 10.02
CA LEU A 109 6.95 26.97 8.57
C LEU A 109 6.31 28.16 7.83
N LYS A 110 5.07 28.53 8.19
CA LYS A 110 4.36 29.64 7.56
C LYS A 110 5.00 31.00 7.83
N ALA A 111 5.63 31.17 9.00
CA ALA A 111 6.39 32.37 9.33
C ALA A 111 7.70 32.44 8.54
N LYS A 112 8.42 31.33 8.36
CA LYS A 112 9.61 31.28 7.50
C LYS A 112 9.29 31.57 6.04
N ASP A 113 8.19 31.05 5.51
CA ASP A 113 7.73 31.35 4.14
C ASP A 113 7.42 32.85 3.94
N ARG A 114 7.16 33.58 5.02
CA ARG A 114 6.94 35.05 5.02
C ARG A 114 8.21 35.85 5.30
N GLY A 115 9.37 35.20 5.41
CA GLY A 115 10.67 35.84 5.63
C GLY A 115 10.95 36.25 7.08
N PHE A 116 10.20 35.73 8.07
CA PHE A 116 10.52 35.98 9.47
C PHE A 116 11.79 35.22 9.89
N SER A 117 12.65 35.86 10.70
CA SER A 117 13.82 35.21 11.29
C SER A 117 13.43 34.31 12.47
N ASP A 118 14.26 33.31 12.77
CA ASP A 118 14.04 32.39 13.91
C ASP A 118 13.88 33.13 15.24
N THR A 119 14.61 34.23 15.43
CA THR A 119 14.49 35.10 16.62
C THR A 119 13.15 35.83 16.71
N GLN A 120 12.59 36.26 15.58
CA GLN A 120 11.27 36.91 15.54
C GLN A 120 10.15 35.90 15.81
N ILE A 121 10.29 34.68 15.29
CA ILE A 121 9.35 33.58 15.52
C ILE A 121 9.37 33.18 17.00
N ALA A 122 10.56 33.02 17.59
CA ALA A 122 10.72 32.69 19.01
C ALA A 122 10.10 33.77 19.91
N SER A 123 10.39 35.06 19.66
CA SER A 123 9.82 36.15 20.45
C SER A 123 8.29 36.18 20.42
N ARG A 124 7.67 35.84 19.29
CA ARG A 124 6.20 35.77 19.17
C ARG A 124 5.59 34.56 19.86
N LEU A 125 6.23 33.40 19.75
CA LEU A 125 5.77 32.19 20.45
C LEU A 125 5.93 32.36 21.96
N GLN A 126 7.03 32.94 22.43
CA GLN A 126 7.24 33.25 23.83
C GLN A 126 6.19 34.25 24.36
N ALA A 127 5.81 35.26 23.58
CA ALA A 127 4.74 36.19 23.93
C ALA A 127 3.35 35.52 24.04
N GLN A 128 3.16 34.35 23.42
CA GLN A 128 1.94 33.54 23.52
C GLN A 128 2.00 32.51 24.66
N GLY A 129 3.10 32.44 25.42
CA GLY A 129 3.24 31.56 26.57
C GLY A 129 3.87 30.19 26.28
N TRP A 130 4.42 29.98 25.06
CA TRP A 130 5.15 28.76 24.74
C TRP A 130 6.53 28.74 25.40
N SER A 131 6.96 27.56 25.84
CA SER A 131 8.27 27.37 26.45
C SER A 131 9.40 27.42 25.42
N ASN A 132 10.61 27.75 25.87
CA ASN A 132 11.76 27.85 24.97
C ASN A 132 12.12 26.50 24.36
N GLU A 133 11.92 25.43 25.12
CA GLU A 133 12.17 24.04 24.74
C GLU A 133 11.25 23.60 23.58
N GLU A 134 9.95 23.94 23.65
CA GLU A 134 8.97 23.67 22.58
C GLU A 134 9.27 24.46 21.31
N ILE A 135 9.71 25.72 21.46
CA ILE A 135 10.07 26.60 20.35
C ILE A 135 11.29 26.04 19.60
N GLU A 136 12.32 25.63 20.32
CA GLU A 136 13.55 25.10 19.73
C GLU A 136 13.29 23.78 18.99
N LEU A 137 12.46 22.90 19.58
CA LEU A 137 12.03 21.66 18.96
C LEU A 137 11.25 21.92 17.65
N ALA A 138 10.28 22.84 17.68
CA ALA A 138 9.48 23.19 16.51
C ALA A 138 10.31 23.83 15.40
N GLN A 139 11.28 24.69 15.73
CA GLN A 139 12.20 25.30 14.76
C GLN A 139 13.13 24.25 14.14
N GLY A 140 13.64 23.31 14.94
CA GLY A 140 14.45 22.18 14.47
C GLY A 140 13.69 21.30 13.49
N LEU A 141 12.45 20.91 13.84
CA LEU A 141 11.58 20.11 12.96
C LEU A 141 11.22 20.84 11.67
N ALA A 142 10.91 22.14 11.73
CA ALA A 142 10.63 22.95 10.55
C ALA A 142 11.84 23.02 9.61
N ASN A 143 13.06 23.18 10.14
CA ASN A 143 14.27 23.23 9.35
C ASN A 143 14.58 21.90 8.64
N VAL A 144 14.41 20.77 9.35
CA VAL A 144 14.54 19.42 8.76
C VAL A 144 13.52 19.20 7.64
N ASN A 145 12.29 19.68 7.81
CA ASN A 145 11.22 19.54 6.83
C ASN A 145 11.49 20.39 5.58
N ILE A 146 11.94 21.64 5.75
CA ILE A 146 12.39 22.51 4.65
C ILE A 146 13.54 21.83 3.89
N ARG A 147 14.55 21.29 4.58
CA ARG A 147 15.66 20.57 3.92
C ARG A 147 15.17 19.37 3.11
N ARG A 148 14.21 18.59 3.59
CA ARG A 148 13.64 17.48 2.79
C ARG A 148 12.83 17.97 1.59
N ARG A 149 12.09 19.07 1.74
CA ARG A 149 11.25 19.63 0.67
C ARG A 149 12.07 20.23 -0.47
N PHE A 150 13.19 20.86 -0.14
CA PHE A 150 14.05 21.56 -1.11
C PHE A 150 15.35 20.82 -1.44
N GLY A 151 15.75 19.83 -0.65
CA GLY A 151 16.93 18.99 -0.89
C GLY A 151 16.63 17.63 -1.51
N GLY A 152 15.40 17.41 -1.98
CA GLY A 152 14.96 16.19 -2.68
C GLY A 152 15.05 16.25 -4.20
N GLU A 153 15.64 17.31 -4.78
CA GLU A 153 15.80 17.50 -6.23
C GLU A 153 17.24 17.34 -6.73
N GLU A 154 18.12 16.67 -5.98
CA GLU A 154 19.39 16.19 -6.53
C GLU A 154 19.57 14.70 -6.28
N GLN A 155 19.42 13.95 -7.38
CA GLN A 155 19.79 12.54 -7.67
C GLN A 155 18.68 11.49 -7.59
#